data_AF-M2SZ65-F1
#
_entry.id   AF-M2SZ65-F1
#
_cell.length_a   1.000
_cell.length_b   1.000
_cell.length_c   1.000
_cell.angle_alpha   90.00
_cell.angle_beta   90.00
_cell.angle_gamma   90.00
#
_symmetry.space_group_name_H-M   'P 1'
#
loop_
_entity.id
_entity.type
_entity.pdbx_description
1 polymer ?
#
loop_
_entity_poly.entity_id
_entity_poly.type
_entity_poly.pdbx_seq_one_letter_code
_entity_poly.pdbx_strand_id
1 'polypeptide(L)'
;GHTLVHYLYTGTYQPLEVKSGDAASMAHMKFKQALLTFALATVYELPDLEGLAKEQIRTHGGFMALDEILDTARKCTWFPKMAWSWFHEYLQARAKEQFKIDYKYFTSKVYIDSVGDGKLHRFMTCHLLETFTEKLT
;
A
#
# COMPACT_ATOMS: atom_id res chain seq x y z
N GLY A 1 -5.09 10.39 -12.67
CA GLY A 1 -5.35 11.51 -13.59
C GLY A 1 -5.52 12.80 -12.81
N HIS A 2 -6.73 13.02 -12.27
CA HIS A 2 -7.10 14.26 -11.55
C HIS A 2 -6.06 14.76 -10.55
N THR A 3 -5.67 13.95 -9.55
CA THR A 3 -4.75 14.39 -8.49
C THR A 3 -3.40 14.86 -9.03
N LEU A 4 -2.86 14.16 -10.03
CA LEU A 4 -1.62 14.57 -10.70
C LEU A 4 -1.81 15.88 -11.47
N VAL A 5 -2.86 16.00 -12.30
CA VAL A 5 -3.13 17.20 -13.10
C VAL A 5 -3.38 18.42 -12.21
N HIS A 6 -4.15 18.24 -11.12
CA HIS A 6 -4.42 19.28 -10.15
C HIS A 6 -3.13 19.74 -9.48
N TYR A 7 -2.32 18.81 -8.96
CA TYR A 7 -1.05 19.15 -8.32
C TYR A 7 -0.10 19.91 -9.25
N LEU A 8 0.01 19.51 -10.52
CA LEU A 8 0.84 20.22 -11.50
C LEU A 8 0.36 21.66 -11.77
N TYR A 9 -0.92 21.95 -11.55
CA TYR A 9 -1.51 23.27 -11.78
C TYR A 9 -1.56 24.15 -10.52
N THR A 10 -1.73 23.56 -9.33
CA THR A 10 -1.97 24.29 -8.07
C THR A 10 -0.89 24.11 -7.01
N GLY A 11 -0.03 23.09 -7.15
CA GLY A 11 0.92 22.67 -6.11
C GLY A 11 0.27 21.94 -4.92
N THR A 12 -1.03 21.65 -4.96
CA THR A 12 -1.75 21.05 -3.83
C THR A 12 -2.22 19.62 -4.11
N TYR A 13 -2.27 18.78 -3.08
CA TYR A 13 -2.81 17.42 -3.20
C TYR A 13 -4.34 17.45 -3.07
N GLN A 14 -5.05 17.26 -4.19
CA GLN A 14 -6.49 17.10 -4.18
C GLN A 14 -6.91 15.72 -4.72
N PRO A 15 -7.37 14.81 -3.84
CA PRO A 15 -7.98 13.56 -4.27
C PRO A 15 -9.32 13.84 -4.99
N LEU A 16 -9.73 12.94 -5.88
CA LEU A 16 -11.07 12.99 -6.46
C LEU A 16 -12.09 12.78 -5.33
N GLU A 17 -12.97 13.76 -5.13
CA GLU A 17 -14.11 13.60 -4.24
C GLU A 17 -15.06 12.55 -4.80
N VAL A 18 -15.33 11.51 -4.01
CA VAL A 18 -16.35 10.51 -4.33
C VAL A 18 -17.53 10.76 -3.41
N LYS A 19 -18.71 10.97 -3.98
CA LYS A 19 -19.93 11.19 -3.21
C LYS A 19 -20.38 9.88 -2.55
N SER A 20 -20.68 9.97 -1.26
CA SER A 20 -21.43 9.00 -0.44
C SER A 20 -20.95 7.55 -0.48
N GLY A 21 -20.22 7.15 0.56
CA GLY A 21 -19.94 5.76 0.94
C GLY A 21 -19.70 5.69 2.45
N ASP A 22 -19.79 4.50 3.05
CA ASP A 22 -19.40 4.32 4.45
C ASP A 22 -17.90 4.60 4.67
N ALA A 23 -17.49 4.79 5.93
CA ALA A 23 -16.13 5.19 6.28
C ALA A 23 -15.06 4.19 5.78
N ALA A 24 -15.36 2.90 5.77
CA ALA A 24 -14.44 1.85 5.33
C ALA A 24 -14.23 1.91 3.81
N SER A 25 -15.32 2.03 3.04
CA SER A 25 -15.29 2.22 1.60
C SER A 25 -14.52 3.50 1.22
N MET A 26 -14.70 4.57 1.97
CA MET A 26 -13.92 5.80 1.79
C MET A 26 -12.42 5.60 2.07
N ALA A 27 -12.04 4.89 3.13
CA ALA A 27 -10.64 4.61 3.43
C ALA A 27 -9.97 3.80 2.30
N HIS A 28 -10.64 2.75 1.82
CA HIS A 28 -10.16 1.94 0.71
C HIS A 28 -9.95 2.75 -0.57
N MET A 29 -10.93 3.59 -0.93
CA MET A 29 -10.84 4.46 -2.10
C MET A 29 -9.69 5.46 -2.00
N LYS A 30 -9.57 6.15 -0.86
CA LYS A 30 -8.50 7.14 -0.64
C LYS A 30 -7.13 6.50 -0.61
N PHE A 31 -7.00 5.32 0.01
CA PHE A 31 -5.76 4.53 -0.01
C PHE A 31 -5.35 4.18 -1.45
N LYS A 32 -6.29 3.65 -2.25
CA LYS A 32 -6.02 3.31 -3.66
C LYS A 32 -5.58 4.54 -4.47
N GLN A 33 -6.23 5.69 -4.29
CA GLN A 33 -5.84 6.94 -4.94
C GLN A 33 -4.43 7.40 -4.50
N ALA A 34 -4.13 7.32 -3.21
CA ALA A 34 -2.83 7.66 -2.67
C ALA A 34 -1.73 6.74 -3.22
N LEU A 35 -1.98 5.44 -3.31
CA LEU A 35 -1.05 4.46 -3.86
C LEU A 35 -0.72 4.73 -5.33
N LEU A 36 -1.74 5.04 -6.14
CA LEU A 36 -1.54 5.43 -7.53
C LEU A 36 -0.79 6.76 -7.66
N THR A 37 -1.06 7.71 -6.78
CA THR A 37 -0.38 9.01 -6.80
C THR A 37 1.08 8.87 -6.39
N PHE A 38 1.37 8.08 -5.36
CA PHE A 38 2.73 7.71 -4.96
C PHE A 38 3.48 7.07 -6.13
N ALA A 39 2.86 6.11 -6.81
CA ALA A 39 3.45 5.47 -8.00
C ALA A 39 3.83 6.46 -9.10
N LEU A 40 2.90 7.36 -9.45
CA LEU A 40 3.15 8.36 -10.49
C LEU A 40 4.16 9.40 -10.04
N ALA A 41 4.09 9.86 -8.79
CA ALA A 41 5.01 10.84 -8.24
C ALA A 41 6.45 10.32 -8.23
N THR A 42 6.66 9.06 -7.86
CA THR A 42 7.98 8.43 -7.94
C THR A 42 8.46 8.29 -9.39
N VAL A 43 7.59 7.87 -10.31
CA VAL A 43 7.94 7.72 -11.74
C VAL A 43 8.29 9.07 -12.40
N TYR A 44 7.60 10.13 -12.02
CA TYR A 44 7.83 11.49 -12.55
C TYR A 44 8.76 12.34 -11.68
N GLU A 45 9.43 11.73 -10.68
CA GLU A 45 10.40 12.40 -9.80
C GLU A 45 9.84 13.68 -9.14
N LEU A 46 8.63 13.58 -8.57
CA LEU A 46 7.93 14.65 -7.86
C LEU A 46 7.99 14.40 -6.34
N PRO A 47 9.10 14.71 -5.65
CA PRO A 47 9.36 14.29 -4.27
C PRO A 47 8.34 14.86 -3.25
N ASP A 48 7.86 16.08 -3.46
CA ASP A 48 6.87 16.70 -2.57
C ASP A 48 5.50 15.99 -2.70
N LEU A 49 5.07 15.70 -3.93
CA LEU A 49 3.86 14.93 -4.18
C LEU A 49 3.99 13.49 -3.68
N GLU A 50 5.19 12.92 -3.81
CA GLU A 50 5.51 11.61 -3.25
C GLU A 50 5.35 11.62 -1.73
N GLY A 51 5.89 12.64 -1.05
CA GLY A 51 5.74 12.84 0.40
C GLY A 51 4.28 12.91 0.84
N LEU A 52 3.48 13.75 0.18
CA LEU A 52 2.05 13.87 0.45
C LEU A 52 1.31 12.53 0.23
N ALA A 53 1.63 11.81 -0.85
CA ALA A 53 1.03 10.52 -1.11
C ALA A 53 1.39 9.47 -0.03
N LYS A 54 2.63 9.47 0.48
CA LYS A 54 3.05 8.59 1.58
C LYS A 54 2.24 8.85 2.86
N GLU A 55 1.95 10.10 3.19
CA GLU A 55 1.12 10.47 4.35
C GLU A 55 -0.32 9.99 4.20
N GLN A 56 -0.88 10.11 3.01
CA GLN A 56 -2.23 9.62 2.70
C GLN A 56 -2.31 8.09 2.75
N ILE A 57 -1.28 7.38 2.26
CA ILE A 57 -1.15 5.91 2.40
C ILE A 57 -1.15 5.51 3.88
N ARG A 58 -0.36 6.18 4.72
CA ARG A 58 -0.32 5.88 6.16
C ARG A 58 -1.66 6.13 6.83
N THR A 59 -2.25 7.29 6.58
CA THR A 59 -3.51 7.71 7.18
C THR A 59 -4.64 6.74 6.84
N HIS A 60 -4.83 6.44 5.56
CA HIS A 60 -5.95 5.61 5.13
C HIS A 60 -5.70 4.12 5.29
N GLY A 61 -4.46 3.66 5.06
CA GLY A 61 -4.08 2.27 5.28
C GLY A 61 -4.06 1.86 6.75
N GLY A 62 -3.92 2.82 7.68
CA GLY A 62 -4.07 2.56 9.12
C GLY A 62 -5.45 2.03 9.52
N PHE A 63 -6.49 2.34 8.73
CA PHE A 63 -7.85 1.85 8.93
C PHE A 63 -8.17 0.57 8.16
N MET A 64 -7.22 0.01 7.41
CA MET A 64 -7.43 -1.15 6.54
C MET A 64 -6.72 -2.39 7.10
N ALA A 65 -7.34 -3.55 6.91
CA ALA A 65 -6.71 -4.83 7.18
C ALA A 65 -5.56 -5.10 6.18
N LEU A 66 -4.64 -5.98 6.56
CA LEU A 66 -3.47 -6.28 5.73
C LEU A 66 -3.86 -6.89 4.38
N ASP A 67 -4.87 -7.76 4.32
CA ASP A 67 -5.36 -8.35 3.08
C ASP A 67 -5.95 -7.31 2.13
N GLU A 68 -6.67 -6.32 2.65
CA GLU A 68 -7.21 -5.23 1.82
C GLU A 68 -6.08 -4.39 1.21
N ILE A 69 -5.03 -4.12 1.99
CA ILE A 69 -3.82 -3.43 1.53
C ILE A 69 -3.11 -4.25 0.45
N LEU A 70 -2.89 -5.54 0.69
CA LEU A 70 -2.20 -6.45 -0.24
C LEU A 70 -2.99 -6.62 -1.54
N ASP A 71 -4.29 -6.83 -1.45
CA ASP A 71 -5.16 -6.94 -2.62
C ASP A 71 -5.17 -5.65 -3.45
N THR A 72 -5.19 -4.49 -2.79
CA THR A 72 -5.10 -3.20 -3.48
C THR A 72 -3.74 -3.01 -4.16
N ALA A 73 -2.65 -3.38 -3.48
CA ALA A 73 -1.29 -3.32 -4.01
C ALA A 73 -1.11 -4.25 -5.20
N ARG A 74 -1.63 -5.47 -5.12
CA ARG A 74 -1.63 -6.47 -6.20
C ARG A 74 -2.36 -5.95 -7.44
N LYS A 75 -3.49 -5.27 -7.25
CA LYS A 75 -4.30 -4.66 -8.33
C LYS A 75 -3.68 -3.37 -8.87
N CYS A 76 -2.65 -2.82 -8.24
CA CYS A 76 -1.97 -1.62 -8.71
C CYS A 76 -1.04 -1.97 -9.89
N THR A 77 -1.39 -1.49 -11.08
CA THR A 77 -0.66 -1.77 -12.34
C THR A 77 0.79 -1.27 -12.33
N TRP A 78 1.12 -0.33 -11.47
CA TRP A 78 2.46 0.26 -11.35
C TRP A 78 3.38 -0.52 -10.40
N PHE A 79 2.84 -1.50 -9.67
CA PHE A 79 3.61 -2.29 -8.70
C PHE A 79 4.92 -2.89 -9.25
N PRO A 80 4.97 -3.44 -10.48
CA PRO A 80 6.22 -3.98 -11.01
C PRO A 80 7.29 -2.94 -11.39
N LYS A 81 6.93 -1.66 -11.49
CA LYS A 81 7.75 -0.57 -12.06
C LYS A 81 8.30 0.41 -11.03
N MET A 82 7.87 0.32 -9.78
CA MET A 82 8.30 1.26 -8.75
C MET A 82 9.58 0.72 -8.08
N ALA A 83 10.57 1.59 -7.88
CA ALA A 83 11.74 1.30 -7.06
C ALA A 83 11.33 1.45 -5.58
N TRP A 84 10.69 0.43 -5.04
CA TRP A 84 10.02 0.46 -3.74
C TRP A 84 10.97 0.30 -2.54
N SER A 85 11.78 1.27 -2.14
CA SER A 85 12.31 1.20 -0.76
C SER A 85 11.19 1.47 0.24
N TRP A 86 10.55 2.63 0.12
CA TRP A 86 9.64 3.12 1.15
C TRP A 86 8.36 2.28 1.35
N PHE A 87 7.66 1.87 0.29
CA PHE A 87 6.43 1.09 0.51
C PHE A 87 6.65 -0.41 0.66
N HIS A 88 7.83 -0.93 0.30
CA HIS A 88 8.25 -2.22 0.85
C HIS A 88 8.37 -2.10 2.37
N GLU A 89 9.07 -1.10 2.90
CA GLU A 89 9.16 -0.87 4.36
C GLU A 89 7.77 -0.71 5.01
N TYR A 90 6.85 -0.02 4.35
CA TYR A 90 5.46 0.07 4.80
C TYR A 90 4.78 -1.32 4.90
N LEU A 91 4.85 -2.13 3.84
CA LEU A 91 4.27 -3.48 3.84
C LEU A 91 4.92 -4.38 4.88
N GLN A 92 6.24 -4.27 5.06
CA GLN A 92 6.98 -4.98 6.09
C GLN A 92 6.49 -4.61 7.49
N ALA A 93 6.32 -3.32 7.78
CA ALA A 93 5.79 -2.84 9.06
C ALA A 93 4.38 -3.39 9.31
N ARG A 94 3.48 -3.33 8.32
CA ARG A 94 2.12 -3.88 8.44
C ARG A 94 2.12 -5.40 8.62
N ALA A 95 3.01 -6.12 7.93
CA ALA A 95 3.18 -7.56 8.11
C ALA A 95 3.67 -7.90 9.53
N LYS A 96 4.65 -7.16 10.05
CA LYS A 96 5.15 -7.32 11.43
C LYS A 96 4.08 -7.03 12.48
N GLU A 97 3.23 -6.03 12.25
CA GLU A 97 2.06 -5.76 13.09
C GLU A 97 1.07 -6.93 13.09
N GLN A 98 0.69 -7.41 11.90
CA GLN A 98 -0.21 -8.55 11.75
C GLN A 98 0.37 -9.81 12.39
N PHE A 99 1.68 -10.04 12.24
CA PHE A 99 2.37 -11.18 12.84
C PHE A 99 2.28 -11.18 14.37
N LYS A 100 2.41 -10.01 15.00
CA LYS A 100 2.28 -9.87 16.46
C LYS A 100 0.85 -10.15 16.94
N ILE A 101 -0.15 -9.85 16.11
CA ILE A 101 -1.56 -10.09 16.42
C ILE A 101 -1.92 -11.57 16.23
N ASP A 102 -1.65 -12.10 15.03
CA ASP A 102 -1.91 -13.49 14.68
C ASP A 102 -0.95 -13.94 13.55
N TYR A 103 0.07 -14.71 13.90
CA TYR A 103 1.01 -15.24 12.91
C TYR A 103 0.39 -16.33 12.02
N LYS A 104 -0.69 -17.00 12.46
CA LYS A 104 -1.36 -18.05 11.67
C LYS A 104 -2.09 -17.47 10.48
N TYR A 105 -2.44 -16.18 10.52
CA TYR A 105 -3.00 -15.42 9.40
C TYR A 105 -2.23 -15.65 8.09
N PHE A 106 -0.90 -15.74 8.12
CA PHE A 106 -0.06 -15.94 6.92
C PHE A 106 -0.16 -17.34 6.29
N THR A 107 -0.87 -18.26 6.95
CA THR A 107 -1.24 -19.57 6.37
C THR A 107 -2.70 -19.61 5.92
N SER A 108 -3.46 -18.55 6.16
CA SER A 108 -4.88 -18.48 5.82
C SER A 108 -5.09 -18.30 4.32
N LYS A 109 -6.23 -18.80 3.84
CA LYS A 109 -6.67 -18.59 2.46
C LYS A 109 -6.84 -17.10 2.13
N VAL A 110 -7.29 -16.29 3.09
CA VAL A 110 -7.49 -14.83 2.92
C VAL A 110 -6.16 -14.15 2.56
N TYR A 111 -5.08 -14.47 3.27
CA TYR A 111 -3.75 -13.96 2.94
C TYR A 111 -3.29 -14.42 1.56
N ILE A 112 -3.38 -15.72 1.26
CA ILE A 112 -2.95 -16.30 -0.01
C ILE A 112 -3.70 -15.65 -1.19
N ASP A 113 -5.02 -15.50 -1.09
CA ASP A 113 -5.84 -14.87 -2.13
C ASP A 113 -5.51 -13.38 -2.31
N SER A 114 -5.20 -12.67 -1.21
CA SER A 114 -4.86 -11.24 -1.25
C SER A 114 -3.54 -10.96 -1.97
N VAL A 115 -2.54 -11.83 -1.77
CA VAL A 115 -1.18 -11.65 -2.30
C VAL A 115 -1.01 -12.20 -3.72
N GLY A 116 -1.81 -13.23 -4.08
CA GLY A 116 -1.78 -13.89 -5.39
C GLY A 116 -0.45 -14.59 -5.69
N ASP A 117 -0.10 -14.78 -6.97
CA ASP A 117 1.10 -15.56 -7.38
C ASP A 117 2.19 -14.72 -8.06
N GLY A 118 2.34 -13.46 -7.65
CA GLY A 118 3.16 -12.46 -8.37
C GLY A 118 4.45 -12.01 -7.67
N LYS A 119 4.98 -10.86 -8.13
CA LYS A 119 6.10 -10.17 -7.48
C LYS A 119 5.80 -9.83 -6.01
N LEU A 120 4.56 -9.41 -5.72
CA LEU A 120 4.12 -9.14 -4.36
C LEU A 120 4.18 -10.39 -3.48
N HIS A 121 3.75 -11.55 -3.99
CA HIS A 121 3.88 -12.82 -3.27
C HIS A 121 5.33 -13.12 -2.94
N ARG A 122 6.23 -13.12 -3.92
CA ARG A 122 7.67 -13.34 -3.67
C ARG A 122 8.23 -12.38 -2.62
N PHE A 123 7.90 -11.10 -2.73
CA PHE A 123 8.33 -10.10 -1.76
C PHE A 123 7.85 -10.44 -0.34
N MET A 124 6.56 -10.72 -0.17
CA MET A 124 6.00 -11.05 1.13
C MET A 124 6.56 -12.36 1.69
N THR A 125 6.75 -13.39 0.85
CA THR A 125 7.37 -14.66 1.27
C THR A 125 8.79 -14.45 1.79
N CYS A 126 9.64 -13.73 1.05
CA CYS A 126 11.01 -13.45 1.49
C CYS A 126 11.02 -12.73 2.84
N HIS A 127 10.19 -11.70 2.99
CA HIS A 127 10.18 -10.92 4.23
C HIS A 127 9.62 -11.68 5.44
N LEU A 128 8.61 -12.53 5.21
CA LEU A 128 8.10 -13.38 6.28
C LEU A 128 9.18 -14.35 6.77
N LEU A 129 9.93 -14.97 5.85
CA LEU A 129 11.05 -15.85 6.21
C LEU A 129 12.12 -15.12 7.04
N GLU A 130 12.47 -13.89 6.67
CA GLU A 130 13.38 -13.03 7.45
C GLU A 130 12.82 -12.79 8.85
N THR A 131 11.56 -12.36 8.95
CA THR A 131 10.89 -12.05 10.22
C THR A 131 10.78 -13.27 11.15
N PHE A 132 10.50 -14.46 10.58
CA PHE A 132 10.48 -15.71 11.35
C PHE A 132 11.88 -16.10 11.84
N THR A 133 12.91 -15.90 11.01
CA THR A 133 14.31 -16.23 11.35
C THR A 133 14.83 -15.35 12.49
N GLU A 134 14.56 -14.04 12.44
CA GLU A 134 14.90 -13.08 13.50
C GLU A 134 14.29 -13.45 14.86
N LYS A 135 13.18 -14.19 14.90
CA LYS A 135 12.53 -14.61 16.15
C LYS A 135 13.03 -15.95 16.71
N LEU A 136 13.67 -16.77 15.88
CA LEU A 136 14.22 -18.08 16.28
C LEU A 136 15.65 -18.00 16.81
N THR A 137 16.29 -16.83 16.67
CA THR A 137 17.67 -16.56 17.09
C THR A 137 17.66 -15.63 18.31
#